data_AF-A0A934BFH5-F1
#
_entry.id   AF-A0A934BFH5-F1
#
_cell.length_a   1.000
_cell.length_b   1.000
_cell.length_c   1.000
_cell.angle_alpha   90.00
_cell.angle_beta   90.00
_cell.angle_gamma   90.00
#
_symmetry.space_group_name_H-M   'P 1'
#
loop_
_entity.id
_entity.type
_entity.pdbx_description
1 polymer ?
#
loop_
_entity_poly.entity_id
_entity_poly.type
_entity_poly.pdbx_seq_one_letter_code
_entity_poly.pdbx_strand_id
1 'polypeptide(L)'
;MSKLDKVVHEKYGLNSKFKFRCHKDIKCFTKCCSNIDILLTPYDVLRLKNRLKLSSAEFLSNYTYVKIDEKSSHPHVMLKMKESAEMECPFVTPEGCNVYTDRPANCRYYPVGQGTFKKETEKGTEEEEFYFFVSEPHCLGFNETKEWTIESWRVDQEVDLYDRLNREWKGLQLRKDLPGHPPINDKKQAQFYMASYDIDSFRNFVFESKFLDIFDIDEETVEKIRNDEVELMQFGFRYIKYVMMLEETLKVRDEVVNSRVVKK
;
A
#
# COMPACT_ATOMS: atom_id res chain seq x y z
N MET A 1 1.23 -7.00 26.14
CA MET A 1 0.50 -5.79 25.73
C MET A 1 0.32 -5.86 24.24
N SER A 2 -0.90 -5.67 23.74
CA SER A 2 -1.16 -5.71 22.30
C SER A 2 -0.59 -4.44 21.65
N LYS A 3 -0.18 -4.49 20.38
CA LYS A 3 0.25 -3.28 19.65
C LYS A 3 -0.88 -2.23 19.55
N LEU A 4 -2.15 -2.63 19.70
CA LEU A 4 -3.31 -1.72 19.70
C LEU A 4 -3.42 -0.87 20.96
N ASP A 5 -2.81 -1.28 22.08
CA ASP A 5 -2.89 -0.55 23.36
C ASP A 5 -2.18 0.83 23.29
N LYS A 6 -1.46 1.11 22.20
CA LYS A 6 -0.68 2.33 21.93
C LYS A 6 -1.43 3.34 21.05
N VAL A 7 -2.64 3.02 20.60
CA VAL A 7 -3.48 3.89 19.78
C VAL A 7 -4.38 4.73 20.70
N VAL A 8 -4.32 6.05 20.57
CA VAL A 8 -5.29 6.94 21.23
C VAL A 8 -6.63 6.76 20.52
N HIS A 9 -7.66 6.34 21.25
CA HIS A 9 -9.00 6.02 20.70
C HIS A 9 -9.85 7.24 20.29
N GLU A 10 -9.27 8.44 20.31
CA GLU A 10 -9.91 9.66 19.86
C GLU A 10 -9.78 9.81 18.34
N LYS A 11 -10.87 10.17 17.67
CA LYS A 11 -10.89 10.45 16.23
C LYS A 11 -10.55 11.92 16.01
N TYR A 12 -9.54 12.16 15.19
CA TYR A 12 -9.12 13.50 14.78
C TYR A 12 -9.45 13.76 13.31
N GLY A 13 -9.60 15.04 12.97
CA GLY A 13 -9.77 15.52 11.60
C GLY A 13 -8.56 16.32 11.14
N LEU A 14 -8.57 16.76 9.87
CA LEU A 14 -7.43 17.47 9.25
C LEU A 14 -6.97 18.72 10.01
N ASN A 15 -7.90 19.43 10.67
CA ASN A 15 -7.61 20.65 11.44
C ASN A 15 -7.13 20.39 12.88
N SER A 16 -7.14 19.14 13.33
CA SER A 16 -6.69 18.79 14.68
C SER A 16 -5.20 19.11 14.85
N LYS A 17 -4.87 19.78 15.95
CA LYS A 17 -3.51 20.25 16.25
C LYS A 17 -2.75 19.29 17.14
N PHE A 18 -1.45 19.21 16.94
CA PHE A 18 -0.55 18.46 17.82
C PHE A 18 0.86 19.05 17.80
N LYS A 19 1.67 18.66 18.78
CA LYS A 19 3.09 19.00 18.85
C LYS A 19 3.91 17.77 18.54
N PHE A 20 4.84 17.90 17.59
CA PHE A 20 5.73 16.80 17.28
C PHE A 20 6.98 17.26 16.54
N ARG A 21 8.13 16.67 16.86
CA ARG A 21 9.30 16.73 15.98
C ARG A 21 10.18 15.49 16.20
N CYS A 22 10.64 14.89 15.11
CA CYS A 22 11.68 13.87 15.15
C CYS A 22 12.92 14.45 14.45
N HIS A 23 14.08 14.38 15.10
CA HIS A 23 15.36 14.86 14.56
C HIS A 23 16.52 14.06 15.17
N LYS A 24 17.70 14.13 14.57
CA LYS A 24 18.85 13.29 14.94
C LYS A 24 19.30 13.44 16.40
N ASP A 25 19.11 14.62 16.99
CA ASP A 25 19.55 14.92 18.35
C ASP A 25 18.53 14.53 19.44
N ILE A 26 17.33 14.05 19.06
CA ILE A 26 16.35 13.58 20.04
C ILE A 26 16.81 12.26 20.65
N LYS A 27 16.66 12.07 21.96
CA LYS A 27 17.15 10.86 22.67
C LYS A 27 16.51 9.54 22.20
N CYS A 28 15.37 9.62 21.52
CA CYS A 28 14.67 8.47 20.97
C CYS A 28 14.89 8.28 19.46
N PHE A 29 15.83 9.02 18.84
CA PHE A 29 16.12 8.88 17.41
C PHE A 29 16.38 7.41 17.08
N THR A 30 15.83 6.96 15.94
CA THR A 30 15.83 5.57 15.42
C THR A 30 15.17 4.48 16.26
N LYS A 31 14.78 4.73 17.52
CA LYS A 31 14.17 3.69 18.39
C LYS A 31 12.84 3.14 17.89
N CYS A 32 12.07 3.91 17.12
CA CYS A 32 10.82 3.44 16.51
C CYS A 32 11.06 2.55 15.27
N CYS A 33 12.28 2.51 14.73
CA CYS A 33 12.63 1.74 13.54
C CYS A 33 12.99 0.28 13.88
N SER A 34 12.28 -0.34 14.83
CA SER A 34 12.50 -1.72 15.23
C SER A 34 11.22 -2.35 15.80
N ASN A 35 11.07 -3.67 15.62
CA ASN A 35 9.93 -4.44 16.13
C ASN A 35 8.54 -3.86 15.78
N ILE A 36 8.37 -3.42 14.54
CA ILE A 36 7.14 -2.84 14.01
C ILE A 36 6.59 -3.66 12.85
N ASP A 37 5.27 -3.64 12.65
CA ASP A 37 4.65 -4.25 11.48
C ASP A 37 4.40 -3.17 10.44
N ILE A 38 5.11 -3.23 9.31
CA ILE A 38 4.92 -2.29 8.20
C ILE A 38 4.30 -3.06 7.03
N LEU A 39 3.02 -2.82 6.79
CA LEU A 39 2.38 -3.15 5.52
C LEU A 39 2.92 -2.21 4.45
N LEU A 40 3.45 -2.76 3.36
CA LEU A 40 3.89 -1.99 2.21
C LEU A 40 2.75 -1.84 1.23
N THR A 41 2.45 -0.60 0.86
CA THR A 41 1.56 -0.33 -0.28
C THR A 41 2.29 -0.60 -1.60
N PRO A 42 1.57 -0.78 -2.73
CA PRO A 42 2.16 -0.86 -4.05
C PRO A 42 3.15 0.27 -4.35
N TYR A 43 2.79 1.50 -4.00
CA TYR A 43 3.67 2.64 -4.21
C TYR A 43 4.91 2.61 -3.31
N ASP A 44 4.82 2.07 -2.09
CA ASP A 44 5.99 1.86 -1.24
C ASP A 44 6.96 0.85 -1.87
N VAL A 45 6.45 -0.27 -2.40
CA VAL A 45 7.27 -1.28 -3.09
C VAL A 45 7.95 -0.65 -4.31
N LEU A 46 7.21 0.09 -5.14
CA LEU A 46 7.73 0.77 -6.32
C LEU A 46 8.84 1.76 -5.95
N ARG A 47 8.63 2.59 -4.93
CA ARG A 47 9.64 3.58 -4.48
C ARG A 47 10.88 2.90 -3.92
N LEU A 48 10.71 1.90 -3.07
CA LEU A 48 11.84 1.23 -2.41
C LEU A 48 12.68 0.41 -3.40
N LYS A 49 12.05 -0.35 -4.31
CA LYS A 49 12.79 -1.14 -5.32
C LYS A 49 13.63 -0.22 -6.22
N ASN A 50 13.07 0.91 -6.64
CA ASN A 50 13.78 1.90 -7.46
C ASN A 50 14.89 2.63 -6.68
N ARG A 51 14.64 2.99 -5.42
CA ARG A 51 15.65 3.59 -4.53
C ARG A 51 16.85 2.67 -4.32
N LEU A 52 16.60 1.37 -4.20
CA LEU A 52 17.63 0.34 -4.00
C LEU A 52 18.22 -0.18 -5.31
N LYS A 53 17.67 0.23 -6.46
CA LYS A 53 18.07 -0.23 -7.80
C LYS A 53 17.95 -1.76 -7.95
N LEU A 54 16.83 -2.29 -7.46
CA LEU A 54 16.48 -3.70 -7.53
C LEU A 54 15.26 -3.88 -8.44
N SER A 55 15.15 -5.06 -9.06
CA SER A 55 13.86 -5.49 -9.60
C SER A 55 12.83 -5.68 -8.48
N SER A 56 11.54 -5.68 -8.82
CA SER A 56 10.48 -5.96 -7.84
C SER A 56 10.64 -7.35 -7.23
N ALA A 57 11.00 -8.35 -8.02
CA ALA A 57 11.25 -9.71 -7.55
C ALA A 57 12.40 -9.77 -6.51
N GLU A 58 13.54 -9.13 -6.78
CA GLU A 58 14.67 -9.07 -5.84
C GLU A 58 14.29 -8.32 -4.56
N PHE A 59 13.61 -7.18 -4.68
CA PHE A 59 13.17 -6.41 -3.52
C PHE A 59 12.22 -7.24 -2.64
N LEU A 60 11.19 -7.83 -3.24
CA LEU A 60 10.18 -8.62 -2.53
C LEU A 60 10.83 -9.83 -1.83
N SER A 61 11.72 -10.54 -2.51
CA SER A 61 12.43 -11.69 -1.95
C SER A 61 13.31 -11.30 -0.74
N ASN A 62 14.11 -10.24 -0.89
CA ASN A 62 15.12 -9.87 0.11
C ASN A 62 14.53 -9.13 1.31
N TYR A 63 13.54 -8.25 1.09
CA TYR A 63 13.09 -7.29 2.10
C TYR A 63 11.68 -7.50 2.61
N THR A 64 10.95 -8.49 2.10
CA THR A 64 9.53 -8.66 2.47
C THR A 64 9.16 -10.10 2.83
N TYR A 65 7.98 -10.25 3.42
CA TYR A 65 7.26 -11.51 3.53
C TYR A 65 5.78 -11.29 3.28
N VAL A 66 5.05 -12.34 2.90
CA VAL A 66 3.62 -12.26 2.64
C VAL A 66 2.84 -12.75 3.85
N LYS A 67 1.83 -11.98 4.26
CA LYS A 67 0.81 -12.40 5.22
C LYS A 67 -0.54 -12.46 4.52
N ILE A 68 -1.26 -13.56 4.63
CA ILE A 68 -2.64 -13.64 4.14
C ILE A 68 -3.57 -13.06 5.20
N ASP A 69 -4.36 -12.07 4.85
CA ASP A 69 -5.36 -11.51 5.76
C ASP A 69 -6.54 -12.47 5.92
N GLU A 70 -6.87 -12.82 7.16
CA GLU A 70 -7.90 -13.82 7.46
C GLU A 70 -9.32 -13.36 7.12
N LYS A 71 -9.54 -12.04 6.99
CA LYS A 71 -10.86 -11.45 6.76
C LYS A 71 -11.15 -11.18 5.29
N SER A 72 -10.13 -11.09 4.46
CA SER A 72 -10.24 -10.73 3.04
C SER A 72 -9.52 -11.69 2.11
N SER A 73 -8.73 -12.63 2.64
CA SER A 73 -7.83 -13.49 1.88
C SER A 73 -6.82 -12.73 1.01
N HIS A 74 -6.60 -11.44 1.24
CA HIS A 74 -5.61 -10.66 0.49
C HIS A 74 -4.18 -11.02 0.93
N PRO A 75 -3.25 -11.19 -0.03
CA PRO A 75 -1.83 -11.26 0.29
C PRO A 75 -1.30 -9.86 0.57
N HIS A 76 -0.93 -9.62 1.82
CA HIS A 76 -0.30 -8.40 2.30
C HIS A 76 1.21 -8.55 2.29
N VAL A 77 1.90 -7.65 1.61
CA VAL A 77 3.37 -7.57 1.62
C VAL A 77 3.80 -6.77 2.85
N MET A 78 4.50 -7.45 3.75
CA MET A 78 5.02 -6.88 4.98
C MET A 78 6.53 -6.67 4.87
N LEU A 79 7.03 -5.53 5.35
CA LEU A 79 8.48 -5.32 5.45
C LEU A 79 9.07 -6.31 6.46
N LYS A 80 10.11 -7.03 6.05
CA LYS A 80 10.85 -7.97 6.88
C LYS A 80 11.85 -7.23 7.75
N MET A 81 11.71 -7.35 9.06
CA MET A 81 12.69 -6.87 10.03
C MET A 81 13.92 -7.78 10.05
N LYS A 82 15.09 -7.27 10.44
CA LYS A 82 16.31 -8.08 10.58
C LYS A 82 16.13 -9.16 11.65
N GLU A 83 16.70 -10.34 11.41
CA GLU A 83 16.79 -11.42 12.39
C GLU A 83 17.80 -11.07 13.49
N SER A 84 17.36 -10.24 14.44
CA SER A 84 18.13 -9.72 15.57
C SER A 84 17.22 -9.65 16.80
N ALA A 85 17.79 -9.52 18.00
CA ALA A 85 17.00 -9.42 19.22
C ALA A 85 16.09 -8.17 19.21
N GLU A 86 16.56 -7.10 18.58
CA GLU A 86 15.88 -5.81 18.48
C GLU A 86 14.89 -5.77 17.31
N MET A 87 15.00 -6.69 16.35
CA MET A 87 14.21 -6.73 15.11
C MET A 87 14.23 -5.37 14.39
N GLU A 88 15.42 -4.83 14.14
CA GLU A 88 15.59 -3.54 13.48
C GLU A 88 15.05 -3.55 12.04
N CYS A 89 14.59 -2.40 11.58
CA CYS A 89 14.30 -2.16 10.16
C CYS A 89 15.57 -2.38 9.33
N PRO A 90 15.51 -3.04 8.16
CA PRO A 90 16.67 -3.25 7.30
C PRO A 90 17.33 -1.94 6.81
N PHE A 91 16.57 -0.83 6.84
CA PHE A 91 16.99 0.47 6.34
C PHE A 91 17.51 1.43 7.40
N VAL A 92 17.44 1.07 8.69
CA VAL A 92 17.93 1.95 9.77
C VAL A 92 19.43 1.78 9.99
N THR A 93 20.12 2.90 10.14
CA THR A 93 21.52 3.02 10.56
C THR A 93 21.61 3.95 11.77
N PRO A 94 22.76 4.03 12.46
CA PRO A 94 22.97 5.01 13.54
C PRO A 94 22.74 6.47 13.10
N GLU A 95 22.93 6.78 11.82
CA GLU A 95 22.73 8.11 11.24
C GLU A 95 21.28 8.40 10.85
N GLY A 96 20.42 7.39 10.79
CA GLY A 96 19.01 7.50 10.41
C GLY A 96 18.57 6.45 9.40
N CYS A 97 17.44 6.68 8.73
CA CYS A 97 16.94 5.79 7.68
C CYS A 97 17.64 6.08 6.35
N ASN A 98 18.28 5.09 5.73
CA ASN A 98 19.00 5.27 4.46
C ASN A 98 18.07 5.50 3.24
N VAL A 99 16.79 5.15 3.38
CA VAL A 99 15.72 5.40 2.42
C VAL A 99 14.76 6.49 2.92
N TYR A 100 15.17 7.40 3.80
CA TYR A 100 14.26 8.35 4.45
C TYR A 100 13.32 9.08 3.48
N THR A 101 13.82 9.59 2.35
CA THR A 101 13.03 10.29 1.30
C THR A 101 12.07 9.40 0.53
N ASP A 102 12.22 8.08 0.64
CA ASP A 102 11.43 7.05 -0.04
C ASP A 102 10.77 6.10 0.97
N ARG A 103 10.73 6.49 2.26
CA ARG A 103 10.23 5.67 3.35
C ARG A 103 8.74 5.34 3.14
N PRO A 104 8.27 4.17 3.63
CA PRO A 104 6.89 3.73 3.46
C PRO A 104 5.86 4.73 3.99
N ALA A 105 4.65 4.68 3.46
CA ALA A 105 3.51 5.47 3.92
C ALA A 105 3.30 5.38 5.44
N ASN A 106 3.38 4.18 6.03
CA ASN A 106 3.27 3.99 7.49
C ASN A 106 4.32 4.81 8.27
N CYS A 107 5.55 4.90 7.76
CA CYS A 107 6.63 5.66 8.39
C CYS A 107 6.49 7.18 8.19
N ARG A 108 5.84 7.62 7.10
CA ARG A 108 5.51 9.04 6.85
C ARG A 108 4.38 9.51 7.76
N TYR A 109 3.41 8.64 7.97
CA TYR A 109 2.25 8.91 8.79
C TYR A 109 2.65 9.15 10.25
N TYR A 110 3.51 8.29 10.81
CA TYR A 110 3.91 8.37 12.23
C TYR A 110 4.32 9.79 12.67
N PRO A 111 3.73 10.35 13.75
CA PRO A 111 2.94 9.65 14.77
C PRO A 111 1.42 9.66 14.48
N VAL A 112 1.00 10.20 13.34
CA VAL A 112 -0.40 10.20 12.90
C VAL A 112 -0.70 8.85 12.26
N GLY A 113 -1.72 8.15 12.72
CA GLY A 113 -2.33 7.04 12.00
C GLY A 113 -3.52 7.51 11.17
N GLN A 114 -3.77 6.84 10.05
CA GLN A 114 -4.96 7.01 9.23
C GLN A 114 -5.77 5.71 9.26
N GLY A 115 -7.08 5.81 9.40
CA GLY A 115 -8.00 4.72 9.15
C GLY A 115 -9.11 5.15 8.20
N THR A 116 -9.69 4.17 7.51
CA THR A 116 -10.86 4.35 6.65
C THR A 116 -11.91 3.34 7.09
N PHE A 117 -13.15 3.80 7.26
CA PHE A 117 -14.30 2.90 7.42
C PHE A 117 -15.34 3.17 6.34
N LYS A 118 -15.98 2.10 5.89
CA LYS A 118 -17.18 2.18 5.06
C LYS A 118 -18.39 2.38 5.97
N LYS A 119 -19.17 3.40 5.68
CA LYS A 119 -20.44 3.72 6.31
C LYS A 119 -21.53 3.57 5.27
N GLU A 120 -22.49 2.68 5.52
CA GLU A 120 -23.68 2.60 4.68
C GLU A 120 -24.55 3.83 4.95
N THR A 121 -24.91 4.54 3.88
CA THR A 121 -25.81 5.70 3.93
C THR A 121 -26.96 5.52 2.94
N GLU A 122 -27.99 6.35 3.04
CA GLU A 122 -29.12 6.37 2.10
C GLU A 122 -28.69 6.65 0.65
N LYS A 123 -27.50 7.26 0.44
CA LYS A 123 -26.93 7.57 -0.87
C LYS A 123 -25.94 6.51 -1.38
N GLY A 124 -25.80 5.40 -0.65
CA GLY A 124 -24.82 4.35 -0.88
C GLY A 124 -23.73 4.30 0.18
N THR A 125 -22.69 3.52 -0.07
CA THR A 125 -21.56 3.36 0.86
C THR A 125 -20.63 4.57 0.78
N GLU A 126 -20.51 5.33 1.86
CA GLU A 126 -19.55 6.43 2.01
C GLU A 126 -18.28 5.93 2.71
N GLU A 127 -17.12 6.38 2.24
CA GLU A 127 -15.83 6.13 2.88
C GLU A 127 -15.48 7.32 3.77
N GLU A 128 -15.37 7.10 5.08
CA GLU A 128 -14.98 8.12 6.05
C GLU A 128 -13.54 7.86 6.49
N GLU A 129 -12.64 8.81 6.20
CA GLU A 129 -11.29 8.82 6.73
C GLU A 129 -11.26 9.49 8.11
N PHE A 130 -10.52 8.90 9.04
CA PHE A 130 -10.27 9.47 10.35
C PHE A 130 -8.80 9.28 10.71
N TYR A 131 -8.34 10.13 11.64
CA TYR A 131 -6.96 10.11 12.11
C TYR A 131 -6.91 9.80 13.60
N PHE A 132 -5.79 9.24 14.03
CA PHE A 132 -5.49 8.93 15.43
C PHE A 132 -4.01 9.18 15.70
N PHE A 133 -3.62 9.32 16.96
CA PHE A 133 -2.21 9.38 17.33
C PHE A 133 -1.72 8.02 17.83
N VAL A 134 -0.54 7.63 17.37
CA VAL A 134 0.22 6.51 17.91
C VAL A 134 1.21 7.09 18.92
N SER A 135 0.98 6.82 20.21
CA SER A 135 1.82 7.32 21.29
C SER A 135 2.53 6.15 21.97
N GLU A 136 3.83 6.05 21.73
CA GLU A 136 4.65 5.01 22.32
C GLU A 136 5.53 5.60 23.42
N PRO A 137 5.68 4.93 24.58
CA PRO A 137 6.45 5.48 25.71
C PRO A 137 7.89 5.87 25.38
N HIS A 138 8.50 5.23 24.38
CA HIS A 138 9.86 5.54 23.96
C HIS A 138 9.94 6.80 23.09
N CYS A 139 8.84 7.23 22.46
CA CYS A 139 8.81 8.33 21.51
C CYS A 139 8.70 9.66 22.25
N LEU A 140 9.79 10.43 22.25
CA LEU A 140 9.87 11.73 22.89
C LEU A 140 9.46 12.88 21.96
N GLY A 141 9.07 12.58 20.71
CA GLY A 141 8.76 13.61 19.71
C GLY A 141 7.59 14.50 20.10
N PHE A 142 6.63 14.00 20.88
CA PHE A 142 5.51 14.78 21.41
C PHE A 142 5.91 15.84 22.46
N ASN A 143 7.13 15.75 23.03
CA ASN A 143 7.65 16.73 23.99
C ASN A 143 8.29 17.95 23.30
N GLU A 144 8.44 17.90 21.98
CA GLU A 144 8.99 18.99 21.19
C GLU A 144 7.97 20.12 21.03
N THR A 145 8.43 21.32 20.66
CA THR A 145 7.58 22.52 20.62
C THR A 145 6.97 22.81 19.25
N LYS A 146 7.41 22.12 18.19
CA LYS A 146 6.91 22.35 16.83
C LYS A 146 5.44 21.94 16.74
N GLU A 147 4.60 22.89 16.34
CA GLU A 147 3.16 22.69 16.18
C GLU A 147 2.81 22.31 14.75
N TRP A 148 1.79 21.47 14.63
CA TRP A 148 1.23 20.98 13.38
C TRP A 148 -0.28 20.94 13.45
N THR A 149 -0.94 21.08 12.31
CA THR A 149 -2.22 20.40 12.03
C THR A 149 -1.95 19.07 11.33
N ILE A 150 -2.90 18.12 11.42
CA ILE A 150 -2.81 16.87 10.65
C ILE A 150 -2.64 17.15 9.15
N GLU A 151 -3.36 18.13 8.60
CA GLU A 151 -3.19 18.57 7.22
C GLU A 151 -1.75 19.01 6.91
N SER A 152 -1.19 19.93 7.70
CA SER A 152 0.17 20.43 7.50
C SER A 152 1.23 19.33 7.67
N TRP A 153 0.98 18.35 8.54
CA TRP A 153 1.84 17.19 8.71
C TRP A 153 1.83 16.29 7.48
N ARG A 154 0.64 16.03 6.90
CA ARG A 154 0.52 15.21 5.69
C ARG A 154 1.27 15.83 4.50
N VAL A 155 1.18 17.16 4.36
CA VAL A 155 1.93 17.92 3.36
C VAL A 155 3.43 17.82 3.61
N ASP A 156 3.90 18.10 4.84
CA ASP A 156 5.32 18.04 5.20
C ASP A 156 5.94 16.64 5.03
N GLN A 157 5.17 15.60 5.33
CA GLN A 157 5.59 14.21 5.18
C GLN A 157 5.33 13.64 3.78
N GLU A 158 4.76 14.44 2.87
CA GLU A 158 4.40 14.11 1.49
C GLU A 158 3.48 12.89 1.35
N VAL A 159 2.67 12.60 2.37
CA VAL A 159 1.84 11.39 2.36
C VAL A 159 0.61 11.52 1.46
N ASP A 160 0.19 12.74 1.13
CA ASP A 160 -0.90 12.99 0.18
C ASP A 160 -0.63 12.36 -1.20
N LEU A 161 0.64 12.36 -1.64
CA LEU A 161 1.06 11.69 -2.87
C LEU A 161 0.86 10.17 -2.78
N TYR A 162 1.26 9.57 -1.66
CA TYR A 162 1.14 8.14 -1.41
C TYR A 162 -0.32 7.72 -1.33
N ASP A 163 -1.16 8.51 -0.68
CA ASP A 163 -2.59 8.24 -0.57
C ASP A 163 -3.29 8.35 -1.92
N ARG A 164 -2.96 9.38 -2.71
CA ARG A 164 -3.53 9.57 -4.05
C ARG A 164 -3.17 8.40 -4.96
N LEU A 165 -1.91 7.99 -4.99
CA LEU A 165 -1.45 6.92 -5.88
C LEU A 165 -1.94 5.54 -5.44
N ASN A 166 -2.19 5.32 -4.15
CA ASN A 166 -2.73 4.06 -3.63
C ASN A 166 -4.25 4.07 -3.45
N ARG A 167 -4.98 5.12 -3.83
CA ARG A 167 -6.42 5.26 -3.52
C ARG A 167 -7.24 4.05 -3.99
N GLU A 168 -7.09 3.68 -5.25
CA GLU A 168 -7.80 2.53 -5.84
C GLU A 168 -7.42 1.23 -5.14
N TRP A 169 -6.14 1.07 -4.78
CA TRP A 169 -5.66 -0.09 -4.05
C TRP A 169 -6.19 -0.15 -2.61
N LYS A 170 -6.28 0.98 -1.90
CA LYS A 170 -6.92 1.06 -0.57
C LYS A 170 -8.39 0.63 -0.65
N GLY A 171 -9.11 1.03 -1.70
CA GLY A 171 -10.48 0.59 -1.95
C GLY A 171 -10.61 -0.93 -2.08
N LEU A 172 -9.64 -1.58 -2.74
CA LEU A 172 -9.57 -3.04 -2.83
C LEU A 172 -9.44 -3.69 -1.44
N GLN A 173 -8.66 -3.10 -0.53
CA GLN A 173 -8.46 -3.64 0.83
C GLN A 173 -9.73 -3.70 1.68
N LEU A 174 -10.77 -2.94 1.32
CA LEU A 174 -12.02 -2.90 2.07
C LEU A 174 -12.94 -4.09 1.75
N ARG A 175 -12.60 -4.92 0.76
CA ARG A 175 -13.28 -6.20 0.48
C ARG A 175 -13.13 -7.14 1.68
N LYS A 176 -14.22 -7.83 2.04
CA LYS A 176 -14.23 -8.88 3.08
C LYS A 176 -14.79 -10.17 2.52
N ASP A 177 -14.35 -11.29 3.08
CA ASP A 177 -14.91 -12.61 2.83
C ASP A 177 -16.23 -12.73 3.59
N LEU A 178 -17.34 -12.68 2.85
CA LEU A 178 -18.71 -12.67 3.37
C LEU A 178 -19.55 -13.74 2.67
N PRO A 179 -20.67 -14.19 3.24
CA PRO A 179 -21.62 -15.02 2.51
C PRO A 179 -22.02 -14.38 1.17
N GLY A 180 -21.83 -15.09 0.05
CA GLY A 180 -22.01 -14.56 -1.31
C GLY A 180 -20.75 -13.94 -1.94
N HIS A 181 -19.72 -13.65 -1.16
CA HIS A 181 -18.39 -13.21 -1.60
C HIS A 181 -17.32 -14.15 -1.04
N PRO A 182 -17.12 -15.34 -1.65
CA PRO A 182 -16.25 -16.36 -1.10
C PRO A 182 -14.79 -15.87 -1.02
N PRO A 183 -13.98 -16.49 -0.13
CA PRO A 183 -12.54 -16.29 -0.07
C PRO A 183 -11.86 -16.31 -1.42
N ILE A 184 -10.87 -15.44 -1.57
CA ILE A 184 -10.04 -15.38 -2.77
C ILE A 184 -9.16 -16.63 -2.80
N ASN A 185 -9.30 -17.43 -3.86
CA ASN A 185 -8.47 -18.62 -4.06
C ASN A 185 -7.02 -18.26 -4.45
N ASP A 186 -6.12 -19.23 -4.35
CA ASP A 186 -4.68 -19.07 -4.58
C ASP A 186 -4.35 -18.43 -5.95
N LYS A 187 -5.14 -18.74 -6.99
CA LYS A 187 -4.94 -18.14 -8.32
C LYS A 187 -5.21 -16.64 -8.30
N LYS A 188 -6.34 -16.21 -7.71
CA LYS A 188 -6.67 -14.79 -7.59
C LYS A 188 -5.73 -14.08 -6.60
N GLN A 189 -5.25 -14.76 -5.56
CA GLN A 189 -4.21 -14.22 -4.66
C GLN A 189 -2.91 -13.96 -5.42
N ALA A 190 -2.44 -14.90 -6.24
CA ALA A 190 -1.25 -14.74 -7.06
C ALA A 190 -1.40 -13.57 -8.05
N GLN A 191 -2.56 -13.42 -8.69
CA GLN A 191 -2.84 -12.29 -9.59
C GLN A 191 -2.87 -10.95 -8.84
N PHE A 192 -3.47 -10.91 -7.64
CA PHE A 192 -3.45 -9.73 -6.78
C PHE A 192 -2.03 -9.34 -6.41
N TYR A 193 -1.22 -10.31 -5.97
CA TYR A 193 0.16 -10.09 -5.56
C TYR A 193 1.01 -9.57 -6.72
N MET A 194 0.92 -10.21 -7.89
CA MET A 194 1.66 -9.81 -9.08
C MET A 194 1.32 -8.36 -9.49
N ALA A 195 0.04 -8.05 -9.66
CA ALA A 195 -0.38 -6.75 -10.12
C ALA A 195 -0.26 -5.63 -9.07
N SER A 196 -0.20 -5.97 -7.77
CA SER A 196 -0.01 -4.98 -6.69
C SER A 196 1.46 -4.71 -6.37
N TYR A 197 2.32 -5.73 -6.40
CA TYR A 197 3.65 -5.62 -5.79
C TYR A 197 4.78 -6.06 -6.73
N ASP A 198 4.59 -7.13 -7.50
CA ASP A 198 5.61 -7.62 -8.44
C ASP A 198 5.47 -6.97 -9.81
N ILE A 199 5.69 -5.65 -9.85
CA ILE A 199 5.39 -4.80 -11.02
C ILE A 199 6.17 -5.19 -12.27
N ASP A 200 7.38 -5.73 -12.13
CA ASP A 200 8.19 -6.18 -13.26
C ASP A 200 7.62 -7.49 -13.85
N SER A 201 7.16 -8.42 -13.02
CA SER A 201 6.42 -9.60 -13.49
C SER A 201 5.07 -9.21 -14.11
N PHE A 202 4.37 -8.23 -13.54
CA PHE A 202 3.12 -7.72 -14.12
C PHE A 202 3.36 -7.06 -15.48
N ARG A 203 4.45 -6.29 -15.64
CA ARG A 203 4.89 -5.74 -16.92
C ARG A 203 5.05 -6.84 -17.97
N ASN A 204 5.79 -7.89 -17.65
CA ASN A 204 6.01 -9.01 -18.56
C ASN A 204 4.70 -9.74 -18.88
N PHE A 205 3.83 -9.91 -17.87
CA PHE A 205 2.49 -10.46 -18.09
C PHE A 205 1.68 -9.62 -19.09
N VAL A 206 1.72 -8.29 -19.01
CA VAL A 206 1.00 -7.41 -19.93
C VAL A 206 1.60 -7.44 -21.34
N PHE A 207 2.93 -7.38 -21.48
CA PHE A 207 3.58 -7.13 -22.77
C PHE A 207 4.16 -8.37 -23.47
N GLU A 208 4.44 -9.44 -22.74
CA GLU A 208 5.09 -10.64 -23.25
C GLU A 208 4.16 -11.85 -23.29
N SER A 209 2.92 -11.70 -22.81
CA SER A 209 1.86 -12.71 -22.92
C SER A 209 0.78 -12.30 -23.94
N LYS A 210 -0.26 -13.11 -24.07
CA LYS A 210 -1.44 -12.81 -24.91
C LYS A 210 -2.36 -11.75 -24.32
N PHE A 211 -1.93 -11.00 -23.30
CA PHE A 211 -2.78 -10.06 -22.58
C PHE A 211 -3.35 -8.98 -23.52
N LEU A 212 -2.52 -8.33 -24.34
CA LEU A 212 -2.95 -7.30 -25.30
C LEU A 212 -3.75 -7.88 -26.49
N ASP A 213 -3.60 -9.18 -26.78
CA ASP A 213 -4.43 -9.90 -27.75
C ASP A 213 -5.83 -10.23 -27.20
N ILE A 214 -5.98 -10.28 -25.87
CA ILE A 214 -7.22 -10.64 -25.18
C ILE A 214 -8.02 -9.40 -24.81
N PHE A 215 -7.37 -8.37 -24.28
CA PHE A 215 -8.03 -7.17 -23.79
C PHE A 215 -7.99 -6.05 -24.82
N ASP A 216 -9.12 -5.35 -24.92
CA ASP A 216 -9.28 -4.15 -25.74
C ASP A 216 -8.77 -2.95 -24.93
N ILE A 217 -7.54 -2.55 -25.22
CA ILE A 217 -6.83 -1.45 -24.56
C ILE A 217 -6.32 -0.52 -25.66
N ASP A 218 -6.65 0.77 -25.52
CA ASP A 218 -6.27 1.79 -26.49
C ASP A 218 -4.75 2.03 -26.51
N GLU A 219 -4.24 2.49 -27.65
CA GLU A 219 -2.80 2.70 -27.88
C GLU A 219 -2.19 3.73 -26.91
N GLU A 220 -2.94 4.76 -26.53
CA GLU A 220 -2.48 5.78 -25.56
C GLU A 220 -2.24 5.16 -24.18
N THR A 221 -3.17 4.34 -23.69
CA THR A 221 -3.01 3.60 -22.44
C THR A 221 -1.80 2.66 -22.54
N VAL A 222 -1.68 1.88 -23.62
CA VAL A 222 -0.56 0.94 -23.82
C VAL A 222 0.79 1.66 -23.76
N GLU A 223 0.91 2.82 -24.40
CA GLU A 223 2.14 3.60 -24.41
C GLU A 223 2.48 4.17 -23.03
N LYS A 224 1.47 4.66 -22.27
CA LYS A 224 1.67 5.15 -20.90
C LYS A 224 2.19 4.05 -19.99
N ILE A 225 1.53 2.90 -19.94
CA ILE A 225 1.91 1.79 -19.05
C ILE A 225 3.22 1.13 -19.48
N ARG A 226 3.67 1.34 -20.73
CA ARG A 226 4.98 0.89 -21.21
C ARG A 226 6.11 1.76 -20.66
N ASN A 227 5.91 3.07 -20.56
CA ASN A 227 6.98 4.02 -20.23
C ASN A 227 6.94 4.57 -18.80
N ASP A 228 5.84 4.40 -18.08
CA ASP A 228 5.68 4.88 -16.71
C ASP A 228 5.23 3.74 -15.78
N GLU A 229 6.02 3.46 -14.75
CA GLU A 229 5.71 2.41 -13.77
C GLU A 229 4.55 2.78 -12.84
N VAL A 230 4.33 4.07 -12.58
CA VAL A 230 3.18 4.53 -11.80
C VAL A 230 1.89 4.28 -12.59
N GLU A 231 1.90 4.56 -13.89
CA GLU A 231 0.78 4.24 -14.80
C GLU A 231 0.55 2.73 -14.86
N LEU A 232 1.62 1.93 -14.98
CA LEU A 232 1.51 0.47 -14.96
C LEU A 232 0.95 -0.06 -13.63
N MET A 233 1.36 0.51 -12.50
CA MET A 233 0.85 0.16 -11.18
C MET A 233 -0.65 0.48 -11.07
N GLN A 234 -1.07 1.66 -11.51
CA GLN A 234 -2.48 2.05 -11.53
C GLN A 234 -3.31 1.17 -12.48
N PHE A 235 -2.74 0.78 -13.62
CA PHE A 235 -3.33 -0.22 -14.51
C PHE A 235 -3.45 -1.60 -13.85
N GLY A 236 -2.49 -1.98 -13.00
CA GLY A 236 -2.56 -3.16 -12.14
C GLY A 236 -3.81 -3.16 -11.24
N PHE A 237 -4.19 -2.02 -10.68
CA PHE A 237 -5.41 -1.93 -9.87
C PHE A 237 -6.68 -2.15 -10.69
N ARG A 238 -6.73 -1.63 -11.93
CA ARG A 238 -7.82 -1.92 -12.87
C ARG A 238 -7.88 -3.43 -13.15
N TYR A 239 -6.75 -4.03 -13.49
CA TYR A 239 -6.66 -5.47 -13.72
C TYR A 239 -7.17 -6.29 -12.53
N ILE A 240 -6.79 -5.93 -11.30
CA ILE A 240 -7.24 -6.61 -10.08
C ILE A 240 -8.76 -6.49 -9.93
N LYS A 241 -9.34 -5.29 -10.08
CA LYS A 241 -10.79 -5.09 -10.01
C LYS A 241 -11.55 -6.00 -10.98
N TYR A 242 -11.04 -6.12 -12.21
CA TYR A 242 -11.60 -7.02 -13.22
C TYR A 242 -11.50 -8.49 -12.81
N VAL A 243 -10.30 -8.99 -12.47
CA VAL A 243 -10.07 -10.41 -12.11
C VAL A 243 -10.84 -10.82 -10.85
N MET A 244 -11.02 -9.88 -9.93
CA MET A 244 -11.80 -10.09 -8.72
C MET A 244 -13.31 -10.00 -8.94
N MET A 245 -13.77 -9.59 -10.14
CA MET A 245 -15.18 -9.36 -10.48
C MET A 245 -15.82 -8.27 -9.60
N LEU A 246 -15.03 -7.24 -9.27
CA LEU A 246 -15.50 -6.09 -8.49
C LEU A 246 -16.08 -5.03 -9.42
N GLU A 247 -15.42 -4.79 -10.56
CA GLU A 247 -15.81 -3.78 -11.55
C GLU A 247 -15.38 -4.25 -12.96
N GLU A 248 -16.18 -3.95 -13.99
CA GLU A 248 -15.87 -4.23 -15.40
C GLU A 248 -14.88 -3.20 -15.99
N THR A 249 -13.67 -3.16 -15.43
CA THR A 249 -12.63 -2.16 -15.76
C THR A 249 -11.81 -2.49 -17.01
N LEU A 250 -11.95 -3.71 -17.54
CA LEU A 250 -11.31 -4.19 -18.75
C LEU A 250 -12.33 -4.89 -19.65
N LYS A 251 -12.26 -4.61 -20.96
CA LYS A 251 -13.10 -5.23 -21.98
C LYS A 251 -12.31 -6.31 -22.71
N VAL A 252 -12.90 -7.49 -22.89
CA VAL A 252 -12.33 -8.56 -23.74
C VAL A 252 -12.65 -8.25 -25.20
N ARG A 253 -11.68 -8.41 -26.10
CA ARG A 253 -11.89 -8.20 -27.54
C ARG A 253 -12.97 -9.15 -28.09
N ASP A 254 -13.82 -8.62 -28.96
CA ASP A 254 -14.98 -9.35 -29.50
C ASP A 254 -14.57 -10.66 -30.22
N GLU A 255 -13.43 -10.66 -30.91
CA GLU A 255 -12.85 -11.82 -31.60
C GLU A 255 -12.57 -13.00 -30.63
N VAL A 256 -12.08 -12.69 -29.42
CA VAL A 256 -11.78 -13.69 -28.39
C VAL A 256 -13.07 -14.21 -27.75
N VAL A 257 -14.07 -13.35 -27.56
CA VAL A 257 -15.40 -13.77 -27.09
C VAL A 257 -16.03 -14.73 -28.08
N ASN A 258 -16.04 -14.38 -29.37
CA ASN A 258 -16.66 -15.18 -30.44
C ASN A 258 -15.98 -16.55 -30.61
N SER A 259 -14.64 -16.63 -30.52
CA SER A 259 -13.91 -17.90 -30.63
C SER A 259 -14.13 -18.87 -29.45
N ARG A 260 -14.51 -18.37 -28.27
CA ARG A 260 -14.87 -19.20 -27.11
C ARG A 260 -16.30 -19.76 -27.18
N VAL A 261 -17.21 -19.02 -27.81
CA VAL A 261 -18.60 -19.47 -28.03
C VAL A 261 -18.66 -20.60 -29.05
N VAL A 262 -17.80 -20.57 -30.08
CA VAL A 262 -17.72 -21.62 -31.12
C VAL A 262 -17.07 -22.93 -30.61
N LYS A 263 -16.33 -22.89 -29.49
CA LYS A 263 -15.66 -24.06 -28.89
C LYS A 263 -16.44 -24.72 -27.74
N LYS A 264 -17.62 -24.21 -27.39
CA LYS A 264 -18.55 -24.80 -26.43
C LYS A 264 -19.68 -25.50 -27.16
#